data_AF-A0A965XSV3-F1
#
_entry.id   AF-A0A965XSV3-F1
#
_cell.length_a   1.000
_cell.length_b   1.000
_cell.length_c   1.000
_cell.angle_alpha   90.00
_cell.angle_beta   90.00
_cell.angle_gamma   90.00
#
_symmetry.space_group_name_H-M   'P 1'
#
loop_
_entity.id
_entity.type
_entity.pdbx_description
1 polymer ?
#
loop_
_entity_poly.entity_id
_entity_poly.type
_entity_poly.pdbx_seq_one_letter_code
_entity_poly.pdbx_strand_id
1 'polypeptide(L)'
;MDHWTFFPCNYSAPGLYLFLLFFTLFFSKVQRSKRRKKYKEKRGLHPGPFPNEPSTNGPNRPNPPGGPAVTVLLDSIDRLGLTFKRAATTNGGEWHGPCPACGGTDRCHVWPEQGEAGTWWCRGCDQGGDAISWLQAHEGKTFPQAAELVGRILDPKKRPKRRARLGVLDAPVGATHASPTQTASTTPTASPIKDPAQVWQAHAWQLVNESADRLQSRPDQVAWLSARGISAKTAALCKLGWIEERGRDVYRARAGWGLPERLRPDGTPKKLWIPRGLSIPYWRGETMLRIRIRRAEGEPRYLVLEGSATDPMPPMLLKGTAR
;
A
#
# COMPACT_ATOMS: atom_id res chain seq x y z
N MET A 1 30.73 -28.31 55.10
CA MET A 1 30.72 -29.52 54.26
C MET A 1 29.41 -30.18 54.59
N ASP A 2 28.40 -29.82 53.80
CA ASP A 2 27.02 -29.83 54.26
C ASP A 2 26.30 -31.02 53.62
N HIS A 3 25.83 -31.94 54.46
CA HIS A 3 24.92 -33.01 54.10
C HIS A 3 23.72 -32.93 55.04
N TRP A 4 22.55 -32.56 54.51
CA TRP A 4 21.27 -32.93 55.12
C TRP A 4 20.24 -33.22 54.05
N THR A 5 19.79 -34.47 54.06
CA THR A 5 18.72 -35.05 53.25
C THR A 5 17.35 -34.84 53.90
N PHE A 6 16.38 -34.44 53.07
CA PHE A 6 14.94 -34.75 53.04
C PHE A 6 14.22 -35.34 54.28
N PHE A 7 13.09 -34.71 54.63
CA PHE A 7 11.78 -35.39 54.84
C PHE A 7 10.63 -34.48 54.34
N PRO A 8 9.51 -35.03 53.82
CA PRO A 8 8.43 -34.29 53.16
C PRO A 8 7.19 -34.10 54.06
N CYS A 9 6.37 -33.08 53.76
CA CYS A 9 5.00 -33.00 54.30
C CYS A 9 4.01 -32.63 53.18
N ASN A 10 3.12 -33.59 52.92
CA ASN A 10 1.91 -33.49 52.11
C ASN A 10 0.88 -32.62 52.84
N TYR A 11 0.20 -31.70 52.14
CA TYR A 11 -1.17 -31.33 52.49
C TYR A 11 -1.98 -30.93 51.26
N SER A 12 -3.13 -31.61 51.12
CA SER A 12 -4.14 -31.50 50.08
C SER A 12 -5.25 -30.52 50.51
N ALA A 13 -5.78 -29.73 49.58
CA ALA A 13 -7.13 -29.18 49.66
C ALA A 13 -7.68 -28.81 48.25
N PRO A 14 -8.67 -29.53 47.70
CA PRO A 14 -9.38 -29.14 46.49
C PRO A 14 -10.73 -28.48 46.86
N GLY A 15 -10.90 -27.19 46.57
CA GLY A 15 -12.18 -26.56 46.88
C GLY A 15 -12.28 -25.07 46.63
N LEU A 16 -11.94 -24.58 45.43
CA LEU A 16 -12.28 -23.20 45.03
C LEU A 16 -12.37 -22.95 43.52
N TYR A 17 -12.11 -23.96 42.67
CA TYR A 17 -12.02 -23.76 41.22
C TYR A 17 -13.35 -23.90 40.44
N LEU A 18 -14.44 -24.39 41.06
CA LEU A 18 -15.70 -24.61 40.33
C LEU A 18 -16.65 -23.40 40.32
N PHE A 19 -16.50 -22.44 41.24
CA PHE A 19 -17.43 -21.30 41.32
C PHE A 19 -17.07 -20.15 40.35
N LEU A 20 -15.79 -20.01 39.97
CA LEU A 20 -15.34 -18.95 39.06
C LEU A 20 -15.56 -19.29 37.57
N LEU A 21 -15.66 -20.56 37.19
CA LEU A 21 -15.88 -20.98 35.80
C LEU A 21 -17.34 -20.80 35.33
N PHE A 22 -18.31 -20.90 36.24
CA PHE A 22 -19.72 -20.73 35.90
C PHE A 22 -20.11 -19.26 35.66
N PHE A 23 -19.52 -18.31 36.40
CA PHE A 23 -19.84 -16.88 36.24
C PHE A 23 -19.29 -16.29 34.93
N THR A 24 -18.11 -16.74 34.47
CA THR A 24 -17.51 -16.27 33.21
C THR A 24 -18.20 -16.81 31.96
N LEU A 25 -18.75 -18.02 32.00
CA LEU A 25 -19.43 -18.61 30.84
C LEU A 25 -20.86 -18.07 30.66
N PHE A 26 -21.56 -17.73 31.74
CA PHE A 26 -22.92 -17.18 31.67
C PHE A 26 -22.94 -15.72 31.16
N PHE A 27 -22.01 -14.87 31.62
CA PHE A 27 -21.87 -13.49 31.12
C PHE A 27 -21.47 -13.44 29.63
N SER A 28 -20.68 -14.41 29.16
CA SER A 28 -20.25 -14.51 27.75
C SER A 28 -21.40 -14.85 26.79
N LYS A 29 -22.37 -15.68 27.22
CA LYS A 29 -23.56 -16.03 26.42
C LYS A 29 -24.57 -14.88 26.36
N VAL A 30 -24.79 -14.16 27.46
CA VAL A 30 -25.72 -13.00 27.52
C VAL A 30 -25.20 -11.81 26.69
N GLN A 31 -23.88 -11.56 26.68
CA GLN A 31 -23.24 -10.52 25.85
C GLN A 31 -23.23 -10.85 24.35
N ARG A 32 -23.10 -12.14 23.97
CA ARG A 32 -23.18 -12.59 22.56
C ARG A 32 -24.59 -12.45 21.96
N SER A 33 -25.63 -12.66 22.75
CA SER A 33 -27.04 -12.49 22.33
C SER A 33 -27.37 -11.02 22.01
N LYS A 34 -26.97 -10.09 22.90
CA LYS A 34 -27.17 -8.64 22.69
C LYS A 34 -26.35 -8.10 21.50
N ARG A 35 -25.15 -8.64 21.23
CA ARG A 35 -24.34 -8.27 20.04
C ARG A 35 -24.92 -8.80 18.72
N ARG A 36 -25.54 -10.00 18.69
CA ARG A 36 -26.19 -10.53 17.47
C ARG A 36 -27.47 -9.78 17.09
N LYS A 37 -28.28 -9.32 18.06
CA LYS A 37 -29.44 -8.44 17.79
C LYS A 37 -29.00 -7.08 17.23
N LYS A 38 -28.01 -6.43 17.86
CA LYS A 38 -27.45 -5.15 17.39
C LYS A 38 -26.77 -5.23 16.00
N TYR A 39 -26.26 -6.41 15.62
CA TYR A 39 -25.65 -6.63 14.30
C TYR A 39 -26.68 -6.95 13.20
N LYS A 40 -27.80 -7.62 13.52
CA LYS A 40 -28.92 -7.84 12.58
C LYS A 40 -29.71 -6.55 12.32
N GLU A 41 -29.86 -5.69 13.32
CA GLU A 41 -30.54 -4.39 13.20
C GLU A 41 -29.72 -3.38 12.37
N LYS A 42 -28.38 -3.46 12.39
CA LYS A 42 -27.48 -2.67 11.53
C LYS A 42 -27.41 -3.13 10.07
N ARG A 43 -27.95 -4.31 9.71
CA ARG A 43 -27.99 -4.79 8.31
C ARG A 43 -29.18 -4.26 7.51
N GLY A 44 -30.09 -3.50 8.12
CA GLY A 44 -31.15 -2.78 7.41
C GLY A 44 -30.73 -1.40 6.86
N LEU A 45 -29.49 -0.98 7.09
CA LEU A 45 -28.96 0.31 6.63
C LEU A 45 -27.78 0.03 5.70
N HIS A 46 -28.08 -0.19 4.42
CA HIS A 46 -27.10 -0.01 3.36
C HIS A 46 -26.63 1.45 3.39
N PRO A 47 -25.31 1.75 3.42
CA PRO A 47 -24.87 3.02 2.92
C PRO A 47 -25.14 3.01 1.41
N GLY A 48 -26.08 3.87 0.99
CA GLY A 48 -26.22 4.23 -0.42
C GLY A 48 -24.93 4.83 -0.99
N PRO A 49 -24.88 5.11 -2.30
CA PRO A 49 -23.70 5.69 -2.92
C PRO A 49 -23.30 6.98 -2.19
N PHE A 50 -22.00 7.10 -1.91
CA PHE A 50 -21.44 8.24 -1.18
C PHE A 50 -21.85 9.57 -1.86
N PRO A 51 -22.20 10.60 -1.06
CA PRO A 51 -22.37 11.94 -1.59
C PRO A 51 -21.02 12.47 -2.10
N ASN A 52 -21.03 13.06 -3.29
CA ASN A 52 -19.88 13.75 -3.88
C ASN A 52 -19.47 14.92 -2.96
N GLU A 53 -18.25 14.89 -2.41
CA GLU A 53 -17.59 16.11 -1.93
C GLU A 53 -16.72 16.72 -3.03
N PRO A 54 -16.66 18.06 -3.12
CA PRO A 54 -16.21 18.76 -4.31
C PRO A 54 -14.69 18.74 -4.42
N SER A 55 -14.19 18.30 -5.57
CA SER A 55 -12.83 18.59 -6.03
C SER A 55 -12.60 20.09 -5.98
N THR A 56 -11.65 20.55 -5.16
CA THR A 56 -11.13 21.92 -5.24
C THR A 56 -10.40 22.06 -6.57
N ASN A 57 -11.13 22.53 -7.56
CA ASN A 57 -10.61 22.90 -8.86
C ASN A 57 -9.57 24.02 -8.67
N GLY A 58 -8.30 23.69 -8.95
CA GLY A 58 -7.40 24.69 -9.56
C GLY A 58 -8.06 25.24 -10.83
N PRO A 59 -7.64 26.42 -11.34
CA PRO A 59 -8.42 27.21 -12.30
C PRO A 59 -9.01 26.32 -13.38
N ASN A 60 -10.35 26.32 -13.38
CA ASN A 60 -11.25 25.55 -14.22
C ASN A 60 -10.75 25.64 -15.67
N ARG A 61 -9.99 24.63 -16.13
CA ARG A 61 -9.71 24.53 -17.56
C ARG A 61 -11.02 24.09 -18.19
N PRO A 62 -11.64 24.87 -19.08
CA PRO A 62 -12.80 24.40 -19.80
C PRO A 62 -12.43 23.09 -20.48
N ASN A 63 -13.31 22.09 -20.39
CA ASN A 63 -13.24 20.94 -21.28
C ASN A 63 -13.13 21.49 -22.71
N PRO A 64 -12.11 21.09 -23.49
CA PRO A 64 -11.99 21.56 -24.86
C PRO A 64 -13.29 21.20 -25.61
N PRO A 65 -13.84 22.14 -26.40
CA PRO A 65 -15.09 21.89 -27.11
C PRO A 65 -14.87 20.81 -28.17
N GLY A 66 -15.68 19.74 -28.10
CA GLY A 66 -16.08 18.92 -29.24
C GLY A 66 -14.96 18.36 -30.14
N GLY A 67 -13.97 17.67 -29.58
CA GLY A 67 -13.20 16.67 -30.32
C GLY A 67 -13.95 15.33 -30.36
N PRO A 68 -13.69 14.43 -31.32
CA PRO A 68 -14.38 13.14 -31.38
C PRO A 68 -14.25 12.44 -30.03
N ALA A 69 -15.37 11.98 -29.48
CA ALA A 69 -15.41 11.26 -28.21
C ALA A 69 -14.34 10.18 -28.24
N VAL A 70 -13.33 10.31 -27.38
CA VAL A 70 -12.18 9.41 -27.35
C VAL A 70 -12.66 8.09 -26.73
N THR A 71 -13.26 7.22 -27.55
CA THR A 71 -13.80 5.90 -27.18
C THR A 71 -12.71 4.84 -27.04
N VAL A 72 -11.45 5.23 -26.78
CA VAL A 72 -10.29 4.34 -26.86
C VAL A 72 -10.44 3.09 -26.00
N LEU A 73 -11.02 3.21 -24.81
CA LEU A 73 -11.32 2.05 -23.97
C LEU A 73 -12.43 1.16 -24.53
N LEU A 74 -13.51 1.73 -25.07
CA LEU A 74 -14.60 0.96 -25.66
C LEU A 74 -14.16 0.26 -26.96
N ASP A 75 -13.44 0.97 -27.82
CA ASP A 75 -12.87 0.40 -29.04
C ASP A 75 -11.88 -0.74 -28.73
N SER A 76 -11.11 -0.59 -27.65
CA SER A 76 -10.19 -1.62 -27.18
C SER A 76 -10.94 -2.85 -26.65
N ILE A 77 -12.02 -2.65 -25.90
CA ILE A 77 -12.90 -3.73 -25.43
C ILE A 77 -13.45 -4.53 -26.61
N ASP A 78 -13.90 -3.84 -27.67
CA ASP A 78 -14.39 -4.48 -28.89
C ASP A 78 -13.28 -5.25 -29.63
N ARG A 79 -12.07 -4.68 -29.75
CA ARG A 79 -10.91 -5.37 -30.34
C ARG A 79 -10.52 -6.63 -29.57
N LEU A 80 -10.68 -6.62 -28.25
CA LEU A 80 -10.41 -7.77 -27.38
C LEU A 80 -11.57 -8.79 -27.38
N GLY A 81 -12.67 -8.50 -28.06
CA GLY A 81 -13.85 -9.38 -28.12
C GLY A 81 -14.55 -9.51 -26.76
N LEU A 82 -14.43 -8.51 -25.89
CA LEU A 82 -14.97 -8.56 -24.53
C LEU A 82 -16.35 -7.90 -24.49
N THR A 83 -17.33 -8.60 -23.90
CA THR A 83 -18.68 -8.05 -23.80
C THR A 83 -18.84 -7.25 -22.52
N PHE A 84 -18.98 -5.93 -22.65
CA PHE A 84 -19.30 -5.03 -21.55
C PHE A 84 -20.75 -4.55 -21.63
N LYS A 85 -21.43 -4.52 -20.48
CA LYS A 85 -22.79 -3.98 -20.33
C LYS A 85 -22.74 -2.59 -19.74
N ARG A 86 -23.47 -1.64 -20.33
CA ARG A 86 -23.64 -0.31 -19.74
C ARG A 86 -24.45 -0.43 -18.45
N ALA A 87 -23.86 -0.03 -17.34
CA ALA A 87 -24.44 -0.07 -16.00
C ALA A 87 -25.05 1.26 -15.56
N ALA A 88 -24.50 2.39 -16.03
CA ALA A 88 -25.04 3.73 -15.78
C ALA A 88 -24.82 4.67 -16.97
N THR A 89 -25.64 5.71 -17.05
CA THR A 89 -25.53 6.79 -18.05
C THR A 89 -25.01 8.11 -17.45
N THR A 90 -24.86 8.18 -16.13
CA THR A 90 -24.36 9.37 -15.43
C THR A 90 -22.87 9.56 -15.65
N ASN A 91 -22.40 10.81 -15.64
CA ASN A 91 -20.98 11.18 -15.77
C ASN A 91 -20.28 10.57 -17.00
N GLY A 92 -20.97 10.52 -18.15
CA GLY A 92 -20.43 9.92 -19.38
C GLY A 92 -20.48 8.39 -19.43
N GLY A 93 -21.10 7.79 -18.41
CA GLY A 93 -21.49 6.39 -18.35
C GLY A 93 -20.48 5.48 -17.65
N GLU A 94 -20.99 4.32 -17.24
CA GLU A 94 -20.23 3.25 -16.60
C GLU A 94 -20.54 1.92 -17.29
N TRP A 95 -19.51 1.12 -17.57
CA TRP A 95 -19.61 -0.17 -18.23
C TRP A 95 -18.97 -1.25 -17.38
N HIS A 96 -19.64 -2.40 -17.26
CA HIS A 96 -19.16 -3.56 -16.51
C HIS A 96 -18.95 -4.75 -17.43
N GLY A 97 -17.87 -5.49 -17.22
CA GLY A 97 -17.59 -6.66 -18.05
C GLY A 97 -16.51 -7.59 -17.50
N PRO A 98 -16.10 -8.60 -18.29
CA PRO A 98 -15.01 -9.50 -17.96
C PRO A 98 -13.69 -8.73 -17.84
N CYS A 99 -12.83 -9.11 -16.90
CA CYS A 99 -11.49 -8.53 -16.81
C CYS A 99 -10.53 -9.28 -17.74
N PRO A 100 -9.79 -8.61 -18.64
CA PRO A 100 -8.80 -9.28 -19.50
C PRO A 100 -7.67 -9.97 -18.73
N ALA A 101 -7.34 -9.48 -17.52
CA ALA A 101 -6.25 -10.04 -16.71
C ALA A 101 -6.67 -11.23 -15.82
N CYS A 102 -7.88 -11.21 -15.23
CA CYS A 102 -8.30 -12.23 -14.26
C CYS A 102 -9.63 -12.91 -14.60
N GLY A 103 -10.21 -12.63 -15.76
CA GLY A 103 -11.50 -13.16 -16.20
C GLY A 103 -12.69 -12.66 -15.36
N GLY A 104 -13.69 -13.54 -15.21
CA GLY A 104 -14.98 -13.20 -14.62
C GLY A 104 -15.96 -12.64 -15.66
N THR A 105 -17.11 -12.13 -15.21
CA THR A 105 -18.20 -11.66 -16.09
C THR A 105 -18.53 -10.18 -15.95
N ASP A 106 -18.29 -9.59 -14.77
CA ASP A 106 -18.79 -8.24 -14.39
C ASP A 106 -17.82 -7.49 -13.45
N ARG A 107 -16.54 -7.86 -13.45
CA ARG A 107 -15.57 -7.39 -12.43
C ARG A 107 -14.82 -6.14 -12.86
N CYS A 108 -14.74 -5.91 -14.16
CA CYS A 108 -14.05 -4.77 -14.74
C CYS A 108 -15.04 -3.65 -14.97
N HIS A 109 -14.80 -2.51 -14.31
CA HIS A 109 -15.54 -1.27 -14.45
C HIS A 109 -14.75 -0.34 -15.38
N VAL A 110 -15.45 0.30 -16.30
CA VAL A 110 -14.88 1.23 -17.28
C VAL A 110 -15.73 2.50 -17.30
N TRP A 111 -15.06 3.65 -17.19
CA TRP A 111 -15.64 4.98 -17.27
C TRP A 111 -14.97 5.73 -18.44
N PRO A 112 -15.54 5.66 -19.66
CA PRO A 112 -14.92 6.18 -20.89
C PRO A 112 -14.69 7.69 -20.89
N GLU A 113 -15.57 8.47 -20.26
CA GLU A 113 -15.45 9.93 -20.23
C GLU A 113 -14.74 10.46 -18.97
N GLN A 114 -14.26 9.57 -18.09
CA GLN A 114 -13.52 10.00 -16.91
C GLN A 114 -12.05 10.27 -17.26
N GLY A 115 -11.57 11.48 -16.97
CA GLY A 115 -10.20 11.88 -17.26
C GLY A 115 -10.01 12.25 -18.73
N GLU A 116 -8.81 12.07 -19.28
CA GLU A 116 -8.48 12.52 -20.63
C GLU A 116 -8.98 11.56 -21.73
N ALA A 117 -8.97 10.25 -21.46
CA ALA A 117 -9.35 9.21 -22.44
C ALA A 117 -10.05 8.00 -21.78
N GLY A 118 -10.58 8.19 -20.57
CA GLY A 118 -11.24 7.16 -19.79
C GLY A 118 -10.36 6.48 -18.74
N THR A 119 -11.01 5.88 -17.75
CA THR A 119 -10.39 5.10 -16.68
C THR A 119 -11.05 3.72 -16.56
N TRP A 120 -10.35 2.81 -15.90
CA TRP A 120 -10.85 1.47 -15.63
C TRP A 120 -10.36 0.95 -14.29
N TRP A 121 -11.11 0.01 -13.71
CA TRP A 121 -10.73 -0.69 -12.49
C TRP A 121 -11.40 -2.05 -12.39
N CYS A 122 -10.65 -3.07 -11.98
CA CYS A 122 -11.16 -4.40 -11.71
C CYS A 122 -11.27 -4.67 -10.21
N ARG A 123 -12.48 -4.90 -9.72
CA ARG A 123 -12.74 -5.25 -8.31
C ARG A 123 -12.21 -6.63 -7.90
N GLY A 124 -11.84 -7.47 -8.86
CA GLY A 124 -11.36 -8.84 -8.63
C GLY A 124 -9.85 -8.92 -8.38
N CYS A 125 -9.04 -8.35 -9.28
CA CYS A 125 -7.58 -8.36 -9.19
C CYS A 125 -6.97 -7.03 -8.75
N ASP A 126 -7.79 -6.00 -8.50
CA ASP A 126 -7.39 -4.65 -8.07
C ASP A 126 -6.47 -3.93 -9.06
N GLN A 127 -6.43 -4.37 -10.33
CA GLN A 127 -5.78 -3.64 -11.41
C GLN A 127 -6.70 -2.52 -11.90
N GLY A 128 -6.11 -1.40 -12.30
CA GLY A 128 -6.83 -0.25 -12.82
C GLY A 128 -5.87 0.87 -13.22
N GLY A 129 -6.40 1.88 -13.90
CA GLY A 129 -5.62 3.01 -14.36
C GLY A 129 -6.34 3.83 -15.43
N ASP A 130 -5.56 4.57 -16.21
CA ASP A 130 -6.01 5.31 -17.38
C ASP A 130 -6.03 4.42 -18.64
N ALA A 131 -6.54 4.96 -19.74
CA ALA A 131 -6.56 4.30 -21.05
C ALA A 131 -5.16 3.88 -21.53
N ILE A 132 -4.10 4.62 -21.19
CA ILE A 132 -2.73 4.19 -21.49
C ILE A 132 -2.41 2.89 -20.76
N SER A 133 -2.67 2.85 -19.45
CA SER A 133 -2.43 1.65 -18.64
C SER A 133 -3.20 0.44 -19.16
N TRP A 134 -4.42 0.62 -19.64
CA TRP A 134 -5.22 -0.44 -20.30
C TRP A 134 -4.53 -0.96 -21.57
N LEU A 135 -4.17 -0.06 -22.50
CA LEU A 135 -3.54 -0.41 -23.77
C LEU A 135 -2.19 -1.12 -23.57
N GLN A 136 -1.41 -0.70 -22.58
CA GLN A 136 -0.16 -1.37 -22.26
C GLN A 136 -0.38 -2.76 -21.65
N ALA A 137 -1.34 -2.89 -20.72
CA ALA A 137 -1.57 -4.13 -19.97
C ALA A 137 -2.30 -5.21 -20.78
N HIS A 138 -3.19 -4.82 -21.71
CA HIS A 138 -4.10 -5.76 -22.37
C HIS A 138 -3.91 -5.84 -23.88
N GLU A 139 -3.32 -4.81 -24.51
CA GLU A 139 -2.99 -4.83 -25.95
C GLU A 139 -1.47 -4.85 -26.22
N GLY A 140 -0.64 -4.88 -25.18
CA GLY A 140 0.83 -4.90 -25.32
C GLY A 140 1.42 -3.65 -25.98
N LYS A 141 0.68 -2.53 -26.01
CA LYS A 141 1.17 -1.30 -26.62
C LYS A 141 2.33 -0.72 -25.81
N THR A 142 3.31 -0.17 -26.50
CA THR A 142 4.33 0.66 -25.84
C THR A 142 3.72 2.00 -25.42
N PHE A 143 4.34 2.70 -24.45
CA PHE A 143 3.85 4.01 -24.01
C PHE A 143 3.68 5.01 -25.17
N PRO A 144 4.61 5.14 -26.14
CA PRO A 144 4.40 6.02 -27.29
C PRO A 144 3.19 5.66 -28.14
N GLN A 145 3.01 4.37 -28.45
CA GLN A 145 1.85 3.90 -29.21
C GLN A 145 0.54 4.13 -28.46
N ALA A 146 0.53 3.88 -27.14
CA ALA A 146 -0.65 4.12 -26.31
C ALA A 146 -0.96 5.62 -26.18
N ALA A 147 0.06 6.47 -26.03
CA ALA A 147 -0.07 7.92 -26.00
C ALA A 147 -0.65 8.47 -27.31
N GLU A 148 -0.16 7.98 -28.45
CA GLU A 148 -0.69 8.32 -29.77
C GLU A 148 -2.17 7.93 -29.91
N LEU A 149 -2.54 6.72 -29.48
CA LEU A 149 -3.93 6.23 -29.52
C LEU A 149 -4.88 7.05 -28.64
N VAL A 150 -4.40 7.61 -27.53
CA VAL A 150 -5.21 8.51 -26.67
C VAL A 150 -5.11 9.99 -27.08
N GLY A 151 -4.48 10.31 -28.22
CA GLY A 151 -4.35 11.67 -28.72
C GLY A 151 -3.31 12.54 -27.98
N ARG A 152 -2.44 11.95 -27.16
CA ARG A 152 -1.37 12.68 -26.46
C ARG A 152 -0.18 12.91 -27.39
N ILE A 153 0.08 14.19 -27.68
CA ILE A 153 1.27 14.62 -28.40
C ILE A 153 2.49 14.48 -27.49
N LEU A 154 3.37 13.54 -27.80
CA LEU A 154 4.64 13.38 -27.11
C LEU A 154 5.67 14.36 -27.70
N ASP A 155 6.10 15.34 -26.91
CA ASP A 155 7.25 16.18 -27.27
C ASP A 155 8.56 15.35 -27.11
N PRO A 156 9.27 15.04 -28.20
CA PRO A 156 10.50 14.24 -28.14
C PRO A 156 11.62 14.93 -27.34
N LYS A 157 11.57 16.26 -27.16
CA LYS A 157 12.54 17.05 -26.38
C LYS A 157 12.21 17.10 -24.89
N LYS A 158 10.96 16.80 -24.51
CA LYS A 158 10.52 16.63 -23.11
C LYS A 158 10.42 15.17 -22.70
N ARG A 159 11.22 14.28 -23.29
CA ARG A 159 11.33 12.91 -22.80
C ARG A 159 11.79 12.95 -21.34
N PRO A 160 11.00 12.46 -20.37
CA PRO A 160 11.51 12.27 -19.03
C PRO A 160 12.74 11.38 -19.14
N LYS A 161 13.88 11.83 -18.59
CA LYS A 161 15.15 11.08 -18.65
C LYS A 161 14.86 9.65 -18.23
N ARG A 162 14.96 8.72 -19.19
CA ARG A 162 14.73 7.29 -18.95
C ARG A 162 15.67 6.92 -17.82
N ARG A 163 15.16 6.71 -16.60
CA ARG A 163 15.94 6.04 -15.56
C ARG A 163 16.27 4.69 -16.17
N ALA A 164 17.53 4.49 -16.54
CA ALA A 164 18.00 3.23 -17.08
C ALA A 164 17.61 2.13 -16.08
N ARG A 165 16.56 1.38 -16.40
CA ARG A 165 16.26 0.15 -15.70
C ARG A 165 17.27 -0.86 -16.26
N LEU A 166 18.09 -1.42 -15.39
CA LEU A 166 18.97 -2.54 -15.71
C LEU A 166 18.16 -3.64 -16.40
N GLY A 167 18.66 -4.10 -17.56
CA GLY A 167 18.41 -5.43 -18.11
C GLY A 167 16.98 -5.76 -18.54
N VAL A 168 16.56 -5.25 -19.70
CA VAL A 168 15.70 -6.01 -20.60
C VAL A 168 16.37 -5.97 -21.97
N LEU A 169 16.82 -7.14 -22.43
CA LEU A 169 17.32 -7.37 -23.77
C LEU A 169 16.12 -7.34 -24.72
N ASP A 170 15.79 -6.17 -25.25
CA ASP A 170 15.03 -6.06 -26.50
C ASP A 170 15.97 -5.47 -27.54
N ALA A 171 16.61 -6.36 -28.28
CA ALA A 171 17.35 -6.01 -29.49
C ALA A 171 16.36 -5.82 -30.64
N PRO A 172 16.51 -4.74 -31.43
CA PRO A 172 16.28 -4.82 -32.86
C PRO A 172 17.62 -4.78 -33.60
N VAL A 173 17.67 -5.67 -34.57
CA VAL A 173 18.73 -5.90 -35.55
C VAL A 173 18.98 -4.66 -36.42
N GLY A 174 20.26 -4.36 -36.67
CA GLY A 174 20.71 -3.70 -37.89
C GLY A 174 20.87 -2.19 -37.85
N ALA A 175 22.08 -1.72 -37.49
CA ALA A 175 22.73 -0.58 -38.15
C ALA A 175 24.21 -0.53 -37.71
N THR A 176 25.11 -0.93 -38.60
CA THR A 176 26.56 -0.73 -38.49
C THR A 176 26.87 0.76 -38.62
N HIS A 177 27.18 1.43 -37.51
CA HIS A 177 27.91 2.69 -37.55
C HIS A 177 29.01 2.69 -36.49
N ALA A 178 30.21 3.01 -36.96
CA ALA A 178 31.47 3.00 -36.24
C ALA A 178 31.41 3.78 -34.92
N SER A 179 32.05 3.24 -33.89
CA SER A 179 32.19 3.88 -32.58
C SER A 179 32.94 5.22 -32.72
N PRO A 180 32.36 6.36 -32.30
CA PRO A 180 33.17 7.51 -31.94
C PRO A 180 33.71 7.28 -30.53
N THR A 181 35.02 7.45 -30.43
CA THR A 181 35.89 7.48 -29.26
C THR A 181 35.19 7.89 -27.96
N GLN A 182 35.41 7.08 -26.93
CA GLN A 182 34.94 7.26 -25.56
C GLN A 182 35.39 8.63 -25.00
N THR A 183 34.48 9.59 -24.94
CA THR A 183 34.69 10.81 -24.15
C THR A 183 34.25 10.54 -22.71
N ALA A 184 35.22 10.62 -21.80
CA ALA A 184 35.13 10.66 -20.34
C ALA A 184 33.73 10.50 -19.73
N SER A 185 33.51 9.34 -19.11
CA SER A 185 32.40 9.11 -18.19
C SER A 185 32.50 10.10 -17.02
N THR A 186 31.68 11.15 -17.03
CA THR A 186 31.33 11.86 -15.81
C THR A 186 30.37 10.94 -15.05
N THR A 187 30.93 10.11 -14.17
CA THR A 187 30.13 9.41 -13.17
C THR A 187 29.35 10.47 -12.39
N PRO A 188 28.01 10.48 -12.39
CA PRO A 188 27.28 11.32 -11.48
C PRO A 188 27.62 10.83 -10.07
N THR A 189 28.36 11.64 -9.32
CA THR A 189 28.60 11.44 -7.89
C THR A 189 27.24 11.32 -7.22
N ALA A 190 26.83 10.09 -6.89
CA ALA A 190 25.67 9.86 -6.07
C ALA A 190 25.94 10.57 -4.74
N SER A 191 25.19 11.63 -4.44
CA SER A 191 25.24 12.25 -3.12
C SER A 191 25.08 11.15 -2.07
N PRO A 192 25.93 11.11 -1.03
CA PRO A 192 25.84 10.08 -0.01
C PRO A 192 24.44 10.11 0.60
N ILE A 193 23.79 8.94 0.63
CA ILE A 193 22.47 8.76 1.25
C ILE A 193 22.56 9.28 2.68
N LYS A 194 21.73 10.27 3.02
CA LYS A 194 21.76 10.83 4.37
C LYS A 194 20.94 9.91 5.28
N ASP A 195 21.65 9.17 6.11
CA ASP A 195 21.01 8.29 7.08
C ASP A 195 20.17 9.11 8.08
N PRO A 196 19.05 8.55 8.56
CA PRO A 196 18.27 9.19 9.62
C PRO A 196 19.12 9.48 10.85
N ALA A 197 18.70 10.45 11.67
CA ALA A 197 19.37 10.72 12.94
C ALA A 197 19.44 9.45 13.81
N GLN A 198 20.57 9.21 14.49
CA GLN A 198 20.75 7.99 15.30
C GLN A 198 19.65 7.81 16.37
N VAL A 199 19.22 8.90 17.00
CA VAL A 199 18.09 8.91 17.95
C VAL A 199 16.80 8.42 17.28
N TRP A 200 16.55 8.86 16.04
CA TRP A 200 15.42 8.37 15.25
C TRP A 200 15.54 6.88 15.00
N GLN A 201 16.72 6.40 14.58
CA GLN A 201 16.95 4.99 14.29
C GLN A 201 16.70 4.10 15.50
N ALA A 202 17.15 4.51 16.69
CA ALA A 202 16.95 3.77 17.94
C ALA A 202 15.45 3.63 18.28
N HIS A 203 14.69 4.74 18.22
CA HIS A 203 13.25 4.69 18.47
C HIS A 203 12.47 3.95 17.39
N ALA A 204 12.91 4.07 16.13
CA ALA A 204 12.31 3.37 15.02
C ALA A 204 12.52 1.84 15.16
N TRP A 205 13.70 1.40 15.60
CA TRP A 205 13.99 0.01 15.93
C TRP A 205 13.08 -0.54 17.03
N GLN A 206 12.92 0.21 18.13
CA GLN A 206 12.02 -0.15 19.22
C GLN A 206 10.57 -0.28 18.73
N LEU A 207 10.06 0.74 18.01
CA LEU A 207 8.70 0.75 17.46
C LEU A 207 8.46 -0.46 16.55
N VAL A 208 9.42 -0.82 15.70
CA VAL A 208 9.31 -1.96 14.78
C VAL A 208 9.27 -3.28 15.54
N ASN A 209 10.13 -3.48 16.54
CA ASN A 209 10.09 -4.72 17.33
C ASN A 209 8.80 -4.86 18.12
N GLU A 210 8.38 -3.81 18.84
CA GLU A 210 7.13 -3.83 19.59
C GLU A 210 5.92 -4.07 18.68
N SER A 211 5.90 -3.45 17.49
CA SER A 211 4.82 -3.65 16.53
C SER A 211 4.86 -5.04 15.89
N ALA A 212 6.04 -5.61 15.65
CA ALA A 212 6.20 -6.97 15.13
C ALA A 212 5.71 -8.02 16.13
N ASP A 213 6.10 -7.91 17.40
CA ASP A 213 5.65 -8.82 18.46
C ASP A 213 4.13 -8.74 18.65
N ARG A 214 3.58 -7.52 18.55
CA ARG A 214 2.13 -7.31 18.59
C ARG A 214 1.42 -7.94 17.39
N LEU A 215 1.98 -7.84 16.19
CA LEU A 215 1.38 -8.46 15.01
C LEU A 215 1.30 -9.98 15.20
N GLN A 216 2.36 -10.61 15.71
CA GLN A 216 2.39 -12.06 15.95
C GLN A 216 1.36 -12.52 17.00
N SER A 217 1.04 -11.67 17.99
CA SER A 217 0.02 -11.97 19.00
C SER A 217 -1.42 -11.67 18.55
N ARG A 218 -1.65 -11.29 17.29
CA ARG A 218 -2.97 -10.93 16.73
C ARG A 218 -3.40 -11.82 15.57
N PRO A 219 -4.18 -12.88 15.85
CA PRO A 219 -4.58 -13.85 14.83
C PRO A 219 -5.37 -13.24 13.66
N ASP A 220 -6.19 -12.21 13.92
CA ASP A 220 -6.97 -11.50 12.91
C ASP A 220 -6.08 -10.79 11.88
N GLN A 221 -5.01 -10.14 12.35
CA GLN A 221 -4.07 -9.41 11.50
C GLN A 221 -3.12 -10.36 10.76
N VAL A 222 -2.69 -11.42 11.43
CA VAL A 222 -1.90 -12.49 10.79
C VAL A 222 -2.72 -13.18 9.69
N ALA A 223 -4.00 -13.49 9.94
CA ALA A 223 -4.88 -14.05 8.92
C ALA A 223 -5.08 -13.07 7.74
N TRP A 224 -5.23 -11.78 8.03
CA TRP A 224 -5.35 -10.73 7.01
C TRP A 224 -4.10 -10.64 6.09
N LEU A 225 -2.90 -10.84 6.65
CA LEU A 225 -1.65 -10.94 5.89
C LEU A 225 -1.54 -12.25 5.11
N SER A 226 -1.91 -13.37 5.74
CA SER A 226 -1.86 -14.70 5.11
C SER A 226 -2.76 -14.78 3.89
N ALA A 227 -3.95 -14.16 3.95
CA ALA A 227 -4.86 -14.03 2.81
C ALA A 227 -4.26 -13.24 1.63
N ARG A 228 -3.14 -12.54 1.84
CA ARG A 228 -2.38 -11.77 0.84
C ARG A 228 -1.03 -12.41 0.51
N GLY A 229 -0.84 -13.68 0.87
CA GLY A 229 0.38 -14.43 0.58
C GLY A 229 1.55 -14.12 1.52
N ILE A 230 1.33 -13.38 2.61
CA ILE A 230 2.38 -13.09 3.60
C ILE A 230 2.17 -13.99 4.82
N SER A 231 2.97 -15.04 4.94
CA SER A 231 2.91 -15.94 6.09
C SER A 231 3.34 -15.26 7.39
N ALA A 232 2.91 -15.79 8.55
CA ALA A 232 3.36 -15.32 9.87
C ALA A 232 4.89 -15.36 10.00
N LYS A 233 5.52 -16.43 9.48
CA LYS A 233 6.98 -16.59 9.42
C LYS A 233 7.63 -15.49 8.58
N THR A 234 7.11 -15.22 7.38
CA THR A 234 7.59 -14.13 6.52
C THR A 234 7.44 -12.79 7.20
N ALA A 235 6.30 -12.53 7.85
CA ALA A 235 6.06 -11.30 8.59
C ALA A 235 7.08 -11.12 9.73
N ALA A 236 7.41 -12.18 10.46
CA ALA A 236 8.42 -12.17 11.52
C ALA A 236 9.84 -11.92 10.96
N LEU A 237 10.23 -12.64 9.90
CA LEU A 237 11.54 -12.50 9.25
C LEU A 237 11.77 -11.09 8.71
N CYS A 238 10.75 -10.48 8.11
CA CYS A 238 10.82 -9.12 7.58
C CYS A 238 10.53 -8.02 8.64
N LYS A 239 10.28 -8.40 9.90
CA LYS A 239 9.87 -7.47 10.98
C LYS A 239 8.68 -6.59 10.61
N LEU A 240 7.71 -7.15 9.89
CA LEU A 240 6.42 -6.50 9.71
C LEU A 240 5.71 -6.43 11.06
N GLY A 241 5.01 -5.33 11.31
CA GLY A 241 4.36 -5.11 12.60
C GLY A 241 3.04 -4.36 12.48
N TRP A 242 2.30 -4.30 13.58
CA TRP A 242 1.07 -3.52 13.66
C TRP A 242 1.20 -2.39 14.69
N ILE A 243 1.28 -1.17 14.20
CA ILE A 243 1.36 0.04 15.02
C ILE A 243 -0.04 0.43 15.49
N GLU A 244 -0.15 0.72 16.78
CA GLU A 244 -1.27 1.37 17.46
C GLU A 244 -0.93 1.61 18.94
N GLU A 245 -1.73 2.42 19.63
CA GLU A 245 -1.71 2.54 21.08
C GLU A 245 -3.15 2.51 21.55
N ARG A 246 -3.53 1.43 22.27
CA ARG A 246 -4.92 1.19 22.70
C ARG A 246 -5.94 1.30 21.55
N GLY A 247 -5.58 0.77 20.37
CA GLY A 247 -6.42 0.81 19.16
C GLY A 247 -6.42 2.13 18.40
N ARG A 248 -5.59 3.10 18.78
CA ARG A 248 -5.52 4.44 18.16
C ARG A 248 -4.15 4.72 17.53
N ASP A 249 -4.07 5.83 16.81
CA ASP A 249 -2.81 6.40 16.34
C ASP A 249 -1.87 6.74 17.50
N VAL A 250 -0.58 6.67 17.23
CA VAL A 250 0.47 6.93 18.22
C VAL A 250 1.00 8.35 18.03
N TYR A 251 1.17 9.09 19.12
CA TYR A 251 1.74 10.44 19.10
C TYR A 251 2.97 10.49 19.99
N ARG A 252 4.07 11.06 19.49
CA ARG A 252 5.34 11.20 20.22
C ARG A 252 5.89 12.61 20.10
N ALA A 253 6.74 13.01 21.04
CA ALA A 253 7.45 14.29 20.94
C ALA A 253 8.46 14.23 19.79
N ARG A 254 8.53 15.28 18.95
CA ARG A 254 9.46 15.33 17.81
C ARG A 254 10.91 15.35 18.27
N ALA A 255 11.21 16.18 19.26
CA ALA A 255 12.55 16.28 19.85
C ALA A 255 13.04 14.92 20.39
N GLY A 256 12.14 14.16 21.04
CA GLY A 256 12.46 12.80 21.51
C GLY A 256 12.83 11.82 20.38
N TRP A 257 12.36 12.06 19.15
CA TRP A 257 12.72 11.27 17.97
C TRP A 257 13.88 11.87 17.16
N GLY A 258 14.59 12.87 17.70
CA GLY A 258 15.65 13.57 16.99
C GLY A 258 15.14 14.37 15.78
N LEU A 259 13.87 14.75 15.76
CA LEU A 259 13.25 15.52 14.69
C LEU A 259 13.19 17.00 15.06
N PRO A 260 13.33 17.91 14.07
CA PRO A 260 13.21 19.34 14.32
C PRO A 260 11.82 19.66 14.85
N GLU A 261 11.77 20.62 15.78
CA GLU A 261 10.52 21.11 16.33
C GLU A 261 9.67 21.75 15.23
N ARG A 262 8.35 21.61 15.36
CA ARG A 262 7.37 22.25 14.48
C ARG A 262 6.28 22.78 15.38
N LEU A 263 5.86 24.02 15.16
CA LEU A 263 4.74 24.61 15.88
C LEU A 263 3.47 24.49 15.03
N ARG A 264 2.33 24.41 15.72
CA ARG A 264 1.01 24.60 15.13
C ARG A 264 0.71 26.10 15.00
N PRO A 265 -0.36 26.49 14.28
CA PRO A 265 -0.79 27.88 14.22
C PRO A 265 -1.09 28.51 15.59
N ASP A 266 -1.45 27.68 16.58
CA ASP A 266 -1.71 28.05 17.97
C ASP A 266 -0.42 28.24 18.82
N GLY A 267 0.77 28.11 18.22
CA GLY A 267 2.06 28.23 18.92
C GLY A 267 2.48 26.97 19.69
N THR A 268 1.65 25.92 19.75
CA THR A 268 1.99 24.70 20.50
C THR A 268 2.87 23.74 19.70
N PRO A 269 3.78 22.97 20.34
CA PRO A 269 4.59 21.98 19.65
C PRO A 269 3.75 20.88 18.98
N LYS A 270 3.89 20.75 17.66
CA LYS A 270 3.29 19.68 16.86
C LYS A 270 3.98 18.36 17.18
N LYS A 271 3.23 17.40 17.70
CA LYS A 271 3.70 16.02 17.94
C LYS A 271 4.00 15.31 16.62
N LEU A 272 4.94 14.36 16.66
CA LEU A 272 5.11 13.34 15.62
C LEU A 272 3.87 12.44 15.63
N TRP A 273 3.16 12.39 14.52
CA TRP A 273 2.03 11.51 14.30
C TRP A 273 2.50 10.23 13.62
N ILE A 274 2.15 9.08 14.22
CA ILE A 274 2.47 7.75 13.72
C ILE A 274 1.15 6.99 13.60
N PRO A 275 0.59 6.86 12.39
CA PRO A 275 -0.75 6.31 12.22
C PRO A 275 -0.81 4.83 12.58
N ARG A 276 -2.00 4.40 13.02
CA ARG A 276 -2.31 2.99 13.21
C ARG A 276 -2.28 2.25 11.88
N GLY A 277 -1.63 1.08 11.86
CA GLY A 277 -1.57 0.24 10.68
C GLY A 277 -0.35 -0.68 10.60
N LEU A 278 -0.16 -1.29 9.44
CA LEU A 278 0.94 -2.22 9.17
C LEU A 278 2.24 -1.44 8.94
N SER A 279 3.25 -1.69 9.78
CA SER A 279 4.62 -1.21 9.61
C SER A 279 5.40 -2.11 8.65
N ILE A 280 6.12 -1.47 7.73
CA ILE A 280 6.97 -2.10 6.72
C ILE A 280 8.35 -1.41 6.82
N PRO A 281 9.27 -1.97 7.63
CA PRO A 281 10.58 -1.39 7.81
C PRO A 281 11.49 -1.65 6.58
N TYR A 282 12.46 -0.77 6.39
CA TYR A 282 13.51 -0.90 5.40
C TYR A 282 14.87 -0.59 6.03
N TRP A 283 15.81 -1.49 5.76
CA TRP A 283 17.14 -1.52 6.36
C TRP A 283 18.19 -1.54 5.25
N ARG A 284 19.37 -1.00 5.53
CA ARG A 284 20.56 -1.22 4.71
C ARG A 284 21.67 -1.71 5.63
N GLY A 285 22.02 -2.99 5.52
CA GLY A 285 22.82 -3.65 6.54
C GLY A 285 22.06 -3.62 7.87
N GLU A 286 22.71 -3.13 8.92
CA GLU A 286 22.14 -3.00 10.26
C GLU A 286 21.42 -1.66 10.50
N THR A 287 21.56 -0.71 9.57
CA THR A 287 21.00 0.64 9.69
C THR A 287 19.53 0.64 9.30
N MET A 288 18.64 1.04 10.22
CA MET A 288 17.24 1.30 9.88
C MET A 288 17.13 2.64 9.15
N LEU A 289 16.64 2.60 7.91
CA LEU A 289 16.55 3.79 7.08
C LEU A 289 15.14 4.36 7.02
N ARG A 290 14.11 3.50 7.11
CA ARG A 290 12.74 3.92 6.80
C ARG A 290 11.68 3.00 7.37
N ILE A 291 10.56 3.59 7.76
CA ILE A 291 9.32 2.86 8.06
C ILE A 291 8.23 3.38 7.13
N ARG A 292 7.68 2.49 6.29
CA ARG A 292 6.41 2.75 5.58
C ARG A 292 5.26 2.17 6.39
N ILE A 293 4.16 2.91 6.48
CA ILE A 293 2.99 2.51 7.24
C ILE A 293 1.81 2.42 6.28
N ARG A 294 1.26 1.21 6.12
CA ARG A 294 -0.04 1.03 5.48
C ARG A 294 -1.11 1.24 6.53
N ARG A 295 -1.81 2.36 6.43
CA ARG A 295 -2.81 2.76 7.41
C ARG A 295 -3.96 1.76 7.45
N ALA A 296 -4.52 1.57 8.64
CA ALA A 296 -5.72 0.79 8.80
C ALA A 296 -6.92 1.49 8.14
N GLU A 297 -6.99 2.81 8.28
CA GLU A 297 -8.08 3.67 7.82
C GLU A 297 -7.54 5.04 7.36
N GLY A 298 -8.24 5.64 6.40
CA GLY A 298 -7.99 7.00 5.87
C GLY A 298 -6.94 7.11 4.76
N GLU A 299 -6.90 8.27 4.12
CA GLU A 299 -6.00 8.59 3.00
C GLU A 299 -4.88 9.57 3.40
N PRO A 300 -3.66 9.46 2.82
CA PRO A 300 -3.25 8.42 1.87
C PRO A 300 -3.10 7.06 2.56
N ARG A 301 -3.46 5.98 1.87
CA ARG A 301 -3.36 4.59 2.39
C ARG A 301 -1.95 4.19 2.84
N TYR A 302 -0.90 4.77 2.24
CA TYR A 302 0.48 4.55 2.63
C TYR A 302 1.16 5.86 3.00
N LEU A 303 1.88 5.87 4.11
CA LEU A 303 2.67 6.99 4.59
C LEU A 303 4.11 6.56 4.88
N VAL A 304 5.07 7.45 4.64
CA VAL A 304 6.45 7.28 5.13
C VAL A 304 6.55 8.01 6.46
N LEU A 305 7.01 7.33 7.51
CA LEU A 305 7.17 7.95 8.82
C LEU A 305 8.19 9.09 8.74
N GLU A 306 7.82 10.27 9.25
CA GLU A 306 8.72 11.42 9.27
C GLU A 306 10.04 11.09 9.99
N GLY A 307 11.16 11.55 9.40
CA GLY A 307 12.51 11.21 9.84
C GLY A 307 13.13 10.03 9.09
N SER A 308 12.35 9.24 8.36
CA SER A 308 12.88 8.24 7.43
C SER A 308 13.72 8.92 6.33
N ALA A 309 14.71 8.21 5.81
CA ALA A 309 15.45 8.62 4.63
C ALA A 309 14.50 8.73 3.42
N THR A 310 14.61 9.84 2.69
CA THR A 310 13.75 10.18 1.54
C THR A 310 14.30 9.66 0.21
N ASP A 311 15.52 9.12 0.22
CA ASP A 311 16.19 8.73 -1.01
C ASP A 311 15.47 7.55 -1.72
N PRO A 312 15.50 7.55 -3.06
CA PRO A 312 14.92 6.48 -3.84
C PRO A 312 15.56 5.15 -3.43
N MET A 313 14.72 4.12 -3.31
CA MET A 313 15.18 2.77 -2.98
C MET A 313 16.25 2.36 -4.01
N PRO A 314 17.51 2.12 -3.60
CA PRO A 314 18.44 1.46 -4.51
C PRO A 314 17.86 0.07 -4.80
N PRO A 315 17.91 -0.40 -6.05
CA PRO A 315 17.44 -1.75 -6.37
C PRO A 315 18.10 -2.73 -5.42
N MET A 316 17.32 -3.66 -4.85
CA MET A 316 17.88 -4.80 -4.13
C MET A 316 18.75 -5.58 -5.11
N LEU A 317 20.04 -5.29 -5.11
CA LEU A 317 21.04 -6.20 -5.63
C LEU A 317 21.07 -7.36 -4.63
N LEU A 318 20.20 -8.34 -4.85
CA LEU A 318 20.43 -9.68 -4.35
C LEU A 318 21.81 -10.06 -4.90
N LYS A 319 22.85 -9.92 -4.07
CA LYS A 319 24.14 -10.53 -4.35
C LYS A 319 23.86 -12.02 -4.39
N GLY A 320 23.65 -12.54 -5.60
CA GLY A 320 23.64 -13.97 -5.82
C GLY A 320 24.97 -14.49 -5.31
N THR A 321 24.95 -15.17 -4.18
CA THR A 321 26.05 -16.06 -3.81
C THR A 321 25.99 -17.21 -4.79
N ALA A 322 26.69 -17.04 -5.91
CA ALA A 322 27.08 -18.17 -6.75
C ALA A 322 27.89 -19.11 -5.84
N ARG A 323 27.33 -20.28 -5.58
CA ARG A 323 28.08 -21.48 -5.20
C ARG A 323 28.08 -22.39 -6.40
#